data_AF-A0A923RV74-F1
#
_entry.id   AF-A0A923RV74-F1
#
_cell.length_a   1.000
_cell.length_b   1.000
_cell.length_c   1.000
_cell.angle_alpha   90.00
_cell.angle_beta   90.00
_cell.angle_gamma   90.00
#
_symmetry.space_group_name_H-M   'P 1'
#
loop_
_entity.id
_entity.type
_entity.pdbx_description
1 polymer ?
#
loop_
_entity_poly.entity_id
_entity_poly.type
_entity_poly.pdbx_seq_one_letter_code
_entity_poly.pdbx_strand_id
1 'polypeptide(L)'
;MINVPMKSSGPLNSQTVMTLNTIRIQGPKSSHNITSVNSAKNDITPSVEPDHVRTSAENTSAPASIVTSSTPVAEKPIPPLSRQIQKGQKAALSENQISPAKIYAKLGWNVTNAACDVDVSAFLLNNSGKVIGDPWFVFYGQEKSPDGSTVFSHGQGTDREIISIDFTKLNPDVTKIVFVLTIDKAFEKNLNFSMLKDAYVRIMDESDTELVSFKMEEYYSNVTSMMIGEVYQYKGAWKFNAIGNGVAKNLAGLCELYGVEVV
;
A
#
# COMPACT_ATOMS: atom_id res chain seq x y z
N MET A 1 42.88 -2.20 1.39
CA MET A 1 41.67 -2.72 2.05
C MET A 1 40.60 -1.64 1.91
N ILE A 2 39.57 -1.86 1.09
CA ILE A 2 38.53 -0.88 0.81
C ILE A 2 37.43 -1.04 1.86
N ASN A 3 37.17 0.01 2.63
CA ASN A 3 36.16 0.02 3.69
C ASN A 3 34.80 0.35 3.05
N VAL A 4 33.92 -0.64 2.96
CA VAL A 4 32.54 -0.48 2.49
C VAL A 4 31.67 -0.06 3.69
N PRO A 5 31.01 1.10 3.69
CA PRO A 5 30.18 1.49 4.82
C PRO A 5 28.91 0.64 4.88
N MET A 6 28.53 0.28 6.11
CA MET A 6 27.41 -0.59 6.47
C MET A 6 26.06 0.04 6.07
N LYS A 7 25.19 -0.78 5.47
CA LYS A 7 23.81 -0.45 5.04
C LYS A 7 22.94 0.00 6.22
N SER A 8 22.07 0.98 5.96
CA SER A 8 21.01 1.40 6.87
C SER A 8 20.12 0.20 7.23
N SER A 9 20.06 -0.16 8.51
CA SER A 9 19.27 -1.27 9.04
C SER A 9 18.06 -0.70 9.79
N GLY A 10 17.09 -0.16 9.04
CA GLY A 10 15.87 0.41 9.59
C GLY A 10 14.65 0.13 8.70
N PRO A 11 13.43 0.07 9.28
CA PRO A 11 12.20 -0.12 8.51
C PRO A 11 11.98 1.03 7.53
N LEU A 12 11.77 0.67 6.27
CA LEU A 12 11.55 1.59 5.15
C LEU A 12 10.16 2.21 5.26
N ASN A 13 10.12 3.54 5.40
CA ASN A 13 8.89 4.33 5.44
C ASN A 13 8.81 5.27 4.22
N SER A 14 7.69 6.01 4.11
CA SER A 14 7.44 6.96 3.01
C SER A 14 8.58 7.97 2.79
N GLN A 15 9.20 8.46 3.87
CA GLN A 15 10.39 9.33 3.77
C GLN A 15 11.61 8.59 3.24
N THR A 16 11.79 7.31 3.59
CA THR A 16 12.97 6.54 3.14
C THR A 16 12.87 6.20 1.65
N VAL A 17 11.68 5.86 1.14
CA VAL A 17 11.45 5.60 -0.29
C VAL A 17 11.62 6.87 -1.14
N MET A 18 11.12 8.02 -0.66
CA MET A 18 11.36 9.33 -1.31
C MET A 18 12.85 9.70 -1.36
N THR A 19 13.59 9.41 -0.29
CA THR A 19 15.02 9.74 -0.20
C THR A 19 15.86 8.91 -1.18
N LEU A 20 15.51 7.64 -1.39
CA LEU A 20 16.20 6.77 -2.36
C LEU A 20 16.09 7.26 -3.81
N ASN A 21 14.90 7.74 -4.21
CA ASN A 21 14.70 8.25 -5.56
C ASN A 21 15.38 9.61 -5.78
N THR A 22 15.53 10.41 -4.71
CA THR A 22 16.23 11.70 -4.76
C THR A 22 17.76 11.54 -4.80
N ILE A 23 18.32 10.50 -4.16
CA ILE A 23 19.77 10.25 -4.12
C ILE A 23 20.32 9.83 -5.49
N ARG A 24 19.53 9.13 -6.34
CA ARG A 24 19.99 8.65 -7.65
C ARG A 24 20.02 9.73 -8.75
N ILE A 25 19.51 10.94 -8.51
CA ILE A 25 19.55 12.08 -9.46
C ILE A 25 20.51 13.18 -8.99
N GLN A 26 21.61 12.83 -8.33
CA GLN A 26 22.71 13.76 -8.09
C GLN A 26 23.94 13.31 -8.87
N GLY A 27 24.23 14.05 -9.95
CA GLY A 27 25.54 14.03 -10.60
C GLY A 27 26.67 14.32 -9.59
N PRO A 28 27.93 14.07 -9.96
CA PRO A 28 29.06 14.02 -9.03
C PRO A 28 29.17 15.31 -8.21
N LYS A 29 29.03 15.18 -6.88
CA LYS A 29 29.24 16.29 -5.93
C LYS A 29 30.74 16.53 -5.75
N SER A 30 31.18 17.75 -6.05
CA SER A 30 32.55 18.23 -5.86
C SER A 30 32.81 18.67 -4.41
N SER A 31 34.08 18.90 -4.09
CA SER A 31 34.70 19.11 -2.76
C SER A 31 34.18 20.29 -1.91
N HIS A 32 33.10 20.97 -2.28
CA HIS A 32 32.77 22.29 -1.74
C HIS A 32 31.63 22.36 -0.71
N ASN A 33 31.11 21.26 -0.15
CA ASN A 33 30.04 21.33 0.86
C ASN A 33 30.14 20.26 1.96
N ILE A 34 31.22 20.29 2.75
CA ILE A 34 31.34 19.48 3.99
C ILE A 34 31.46 20.43 5.19
N THR A 35 30.33 20.83 5.77
CA THR A 35 30.19 21.40 7.12
C THR A 35 28.68 21.34 7.40
N SER A 36 28.10 20.68 8.39
CA SER A 36 28.47 20.48 9.79
C SER A 36 27.58 19.37 10.37
N VAL A 37 28.19 18.37 11.01
CA VAL A 37 27.52 17.33 11.81
C VAL A 37 28.11 17.42 13.22
N ASN A 38 27.23 17.37 14.23
CA ASN A 38 27.45 17.29 15.69
C ASN A 38 27.34 18.59 16.50
N SER A 39 26.25 18.67 17.28
CA SER A 39 26.05 19.25 18.63
C SER A 39 24.53 19.16 18.90
N ALA A 40 23.94 18.62 19.95
CA ALA A 40 24.35 18.48 21.34
C ALA A 40 23.60 17.32 22.04
N LYS A 41 24.26 16.69 23.02
CA LYS A 41 23.71 15.89 24.11
C LYS A 41 24.30 16.44 25.42
N ASN A 42 23.53 16.26 26.49
CA ASN A 42 23.79 16.47 27.93
C ASN A 42 23.24 17.78 28.52
N ASP A 43 22.30 17.64 29.44
CA ASP A 43 22.55 17.94 30.86
C ASP A 43 21.60 17.17 31.79
N ILE A 44 22.17 16.61 32.86
CA ILE A 44 21.53 15.97 34.02
C ILE A 44 22.10 16.66 35.25
N THR A 45 21.27 17.08 36.20
CA THR A 45 21.66 17.15 37.63
C THR A 45 20.43 17.02 38.56
N PRO A 46 20.60 16.49 39.78
CA PRO A 46 19.52 15.95 40.63
C PRO A 46 19.10 16.89 41.78
N SER A 47 17.98 16.60 42.46
CA SER A 47 17.63 17.19 43.77
C SER A 47 16.76 16.23 44.60
N VAL A 48 17.06 16.16 45.90
CA VAL A 48 16.63 15.17 46.91
C VAL A 48 15.36 15.63 47.67
N GLU A 49 14.58 14.66 48.17
CA GLU A 49 13.39 14.78 49.05
C GLU A 49 13.68 15.37 50.46
N PRO A 50 12.64 15.59 51.30
CA PRO A 50 12.36 14.57 52.32
C PRO A 50 10.87 14.28 52.64
N ASP A 51 10.71 13.13 53.30
CA ASP A 51 9.56 12.42 53.88
C ASP A 51 8.44 13.18 54.62
N HIS A 52 7.21 12.63 54.56
CA HIS A 52 6.30 12.50 55.72
C HIS A 52 5.24 11.38 55.55
N VAL A 53 5.43 10.29 56.31
CA VAL A 53 4.51 9.50 57.17
C VAL A 53 2.99 9.35 56.82
N ARG A 54 2.64 8.10 56.41
CA ARG A 54 1.61 7.16 56.93
C ARG A 54 0.13 7.63 57.06
N THR A 55 -0.78 6.97 56.31
CA THR A 55 -2.01 6.36 56.85
C THR A 55 -2.68 5.38 55.87
N SER A 56 -3.20 4.31 56.43
CA SER A 56 -3.88 3.17 55.80
C SER A 56 -5.35 3.44 55.47
N ALA A 57 -5.81 3.02 54.30
CA ALA A 57 -7.21 2.64 54.08
C ALA A 57 -7.31 1.65 52.91
N GLU A 58 -7.74 0.43 53.21
CA GLU A 58 -8.28 -0.54 52.25
C GLU A 58 -9.55 0.04 51.62
N ASN A 59 -9.62 0.03 50.29
CA ASN A 59 -10.90 0.11 49.61
C ASN A 59 -10.87 -0.81 48.38
N THR A 60 -11.68 -1.86 48.44
CA THR A 60 -11.89 -2.85 47.38
C THR A 60 -12.59 -2.22 46.19
N SER A 61 -11.85 -1.94 45.12
CA SER A 61 -12.41 -1.60 43.81
C SER A 61 -12.51 -2.84 42.93
N ALA A 62 -13.75 -3.24 42.60
CA ALA A 62 -14.06 -4.18 41.53
C ALA A 62 -13.46 -3.69 40.19
N PRO A 63 -13.07 -4.59 39.26
CA PRO A 63 -12.52 -4.15 37.99
C PRO A 63 -13.64 -3.50 37.16
N ALA A 64 -13.54 -2.20 36.94
CA ALA A 64 -14.33 -1.53 35.93
C ALA A 64 -13.88 -2.06 34.56
N SER A 65 -14.78 -2.77 33.88
CA SER A 65 -14.62 -3.16 32.48
C SER A 65 -14.27 -1.91 31.67
N ILE A 66 -13.09 -1.91 31.05
CA ILE A 66 -12.70 -0.90 30.08
C ILE A 66 -13.64 -1.07 28.89
N VAL A 67 -14.72 -0.31 28.87
CA VAL A 67 -15.55 -0.11 27.68
C VAL A 67 -14.70 0.76 26.76
N THR A 68 -13.96 0.14 25.84
CA THR A 68 -13.31 0.85 24.74
C THR A 68 -14.41 1.50 23.91
N SER A 69 -14.64 2.79 24.14
CA SER A 69 -15.47 3.63 23.28
C SER A 69 -14.75 3.81 21.93
N SER A 70 -15.01 2.92 20.99
CA SER A 70 -14.60 3.12 19.60
C SER A 70 -15.43 4.27 19.02
N THR A 71 -14.80 5.41 18.73
CA THR A 71 -15.40 6.42 17.86
C THR A 71 -15.79 5.74 16.54
N PRO A 72 -17.04 5.84 16.07
CA PRO A 72 -17.45 5.19 14.83
C PRO A 72 -16.63 5.76 13.66
N VAL A 73 -15.95 4.88 12.92
CA VAL A 73 -15.24 5.27 11.71
C VAL A 73 -16.26 5.57 10.62
N ALA A 74 -16.18 6.74 9.99
CA ALA A 74 -17.08 7.10 8.90
C ALA A 74 -16.93 6.12 7.72
N GLU A 75 -18.00 5.36 7.44
CA GLU A 75 -18.05 4.39 6.35
C GLU A 75 -18.49 5.05 5.05
N LYS A 76 -17.88 4.63 3.94
CA LYS A 76 -18.37 4.97 2.60
C LYS A 76 -19.28 3.83 2.10
N PRO A 77 -20.40 4.14 1.42
CA PRO A 77 -21.21 3.10 0.81
C PRO A 77 -20.42 2.42 -0.32
N ILE A 78 -20.70 1.14 -0.54
CA ILE A 78 -20.14 0.37 -1.65
C ILE A 78 -20.92 0.75 -2.92
N PRO A 79 -20.26 1.08 -4.04
CA PRO A 79 -20.95 1.30 -5.30
C PRO A 79 -21.61 0.00 -5.79
N PRO A 80 -22.58 0.07 -6.72
CA PRO A 80 -23.06 -1.12 -7.40
C PRO A 80 -21.90 -1.87 -8.07
N LEU A 81 -21.81 -3.19 -7.82
CA LEU A 81 -20.83 -4.09 -8.43
C LEU A 81 -21.57 -4.95 -9.46
N SER A 82 -21.81 -4.36 -10.64
CA SER A 82 -22.74 -4.91 -11.65
C SER A 82 -22.21 -6.14 -12.39
N ARG A 83 -20.89 -6.35 -12.41
CA ARG A 83 -20.21 -7.47 -13.08
C ARG A 83 -19.29 -8.23 -12.13
N GLN A 84 -19.87 -8.64 -11.00
CA GLN A 84 -19.12 -9.27 -9.92
C GLN A 84 -18.63 -10.69 -10.29
N ILE A 85 -17.37 -10.97 -9.99
CA ILE A 85 -16.77 -12.30 -10.01
C ILE A 85 -16.29 -12.70 -8.61
N GLN A 86 -16.05 -13.99 -8.42
CA GLN A 86 -15.56 -14.55 -7.16
C GLN A 86 -14.03 -14.72 -7.14
N LYS A 87 -13.48 -14.87 -5.93
CA LYS A 87 -12.06 -15.20 -5.72
C LYS A 87 -11.63 -16.39 -6.59
N GLY A 88 -10.53 -16.24 -7.31
CA GLY A 88 -9.95 -17.21 -8.25
C GLY A 88 -10.51 -17.15 -9.68
N GLN A 89 -11.65 -16.49 -9.90
CA GLN A 89 -12.25 -16.34 -11.23
C GLN A 89 -11.51 -15.30 -12.07
N LYS A 90 -11.65 -15.44 -13.39
CA LYS A 90 -10.99 -14.61 -14.39
C LYS A 90 -12.00 -14.09 -15.39
N ALA A 91 -11.94 -12.81 -15.73
CA ALA A 91 -12.78 -12.18 -16.73
C ALA A 91 -11.93 -11.58 -17.85
N ALA A 92 -12.42 -11.59 -19.09
CA ALA A 92 -11.82 -10.79 -20.16
C ALA A 92 -12.19 -9.31 -19.93
N LEU A 93 -11.29 -8.40 -20.29
CA LEU A 93 -11.57 -6.96 -20.22
C LEU A 93 -12.15 -6.39 -21.52
N SER A 94 -12.32 -7.23 -22.54
CA SER A 94 -12.95 -6.84 -23.80
C SER A 94 -14.47 -6.90 -23.70
N GLU A 95 -15.16 -5.85 -24.17
CA GLU A 95 -16.60 -5.83 -24.35
C GLU A 95 -16.92 -6.03 -25.84
N ASN A 96 -17.83 -6.95 -26.19
CA ASN A 96 -18.18 -7.22 -27.59
C ASN A 96 -16.96 -7.45 -28.52
N GLN A 97 -15.93 -8.13 -28.01
CA GLN A 97 -14.63 -8.39 -28.69
C GLN A 97 -13.75 -7.14 -28.95
N ILE A 98 -14.12 -5.98 -28.40
CA ILE A 98 -13.32 -4.76 -28.46
C ILE A 98 -12.51 -4.64 -27.17
N SER A 99 -11.18 -4.56 -27.27
CA SER A 99 -10.32 -4.32 -26.12
C SER A 99 -10.26 -2.81 -25.80
N PRO A 100 -10.38 -2.42 -24.52
CA PRO A 100 -10.27 -1.01 -24.15
C PRO A 100 -8.84 -0.51 -24.40
N ALA A 101 -8.69 0.74 -24.84
CA ALA A 101 -7.38 1.38 -24.93
C ALA A 101 -6.87 1.74 -23.53
N LYS A 102 -7.77 2.14 -22.64
CA LYS A 102 -7.47 2.46 -21.25
C LYS A 102 -8.51 1.88 -20.29
N ILE A 103 -8.08 1.54 -19.08
CA ILE A 103 -8.95 1.12 -17.98
C ILE A 103 -8.67 1.91 -16.71
N TYR A 104 -9.61 1.84 -15.77
CA TYR A 104 -9.51 2.40 -14.44
C TYR A 104 -9.84 1.32 -13.42
N ALA A 105 -8.84 0.85 -12.68
CA ALA A 105 -9.07 0.07 -11.48
C ALA A 105 -9.44 1.03 -10.36
N LYS A 106 -10.72 1.06 -9.97
CA LYS A 106 -11.25 1.85 -8.86
C LYS A 106 -11.38 0.95 -7.64
N LEU A 107 -10.80 1.36 -6.51
CA LEU A 107 -10.71 0.58 -5.29
C LEU A 107 -11.36 1.32 -4.12
N GLY A 108 -11.96 0.57 -3.21
CA GLY A 108 -12.52 1.09 -1.98
C GLY A 108 -12.53 0.05 -0.89
N TRP A 109 -12.70 0.50 0.35
CA TRP A 109 -12.74 -0.31 1.57
C TRP A 109 -13.34 0.51 2.71
N ASN A 110 -13.72 -0.16 3.80
CA ASN A 110 -14.02 0.46 5.08
C ASN A 110 -13.10 -0.14 6.15
N VAL A 111 -12.94 0.56 7.26
CA VAL A 111 -12.12 0.11 8.39
C VAL A 111 -12.95 0.12 9.65
N THR A 112 -12.75 -0.88 10.50
CA THR A 112 -13.35 -0.94 11.84
C THR A 112 -12.43 -0.29 12.89
N ASN A 113 -11.15 -0.08 12.55
CA ASN A 113 -10.20 0.65 13.36
C ASN A 113 -9.71 1.89 12.60
N ALA A 114 -9.95 3.09 13.15
CA ALA A 114 -9.58 4.38 12.54
C ALA A 114 -8.07 4.54 12.31
N ALA A 115 -7.23 3.78 13.01
CA ALA A 115 -5.78 3.80 12.82
C ALA A 115 -5.33 3.09 11.53
N CYS A 116 -6.20 2.29 10.90
CA CYS A 116 -5.92 1.65 9.62
C CYS A 116 -5.93 2.68 8.49
N ASP A 117 -4.74 3.14 8.17
CA ASP A 117 -4.46 3.88 6.94
C ASP A 117 -4.09 2.84 5.86
N VAL A 118 -4.88 2.76 4.79
CA VAL A 118 -4.73 1.71 3.78
C VAL A 118 -4.41 2.38 2.47
N ASP A 119 -3.39 1.88 1.79
CA ASP A 119 -2.92 2.39 0.50
C ASP A 119 -3.05 1.32 -0.57
N VAL A 120 -3.36 1.74 -1.79
CA VAL A 120 -3.23 0.95 -3.02
C VAL A 120 -1.84 1.17 -3.61
N SER A 121 -1.25 0.09 -4.12
CA SER A 121 -0.12 0.17 -5.03
C SER A 121 -0.27 -0.78 -6.21
N ALA A 122 0.41 -0.46 -7.31
CA ALA A 122 0.44 -1.25 -8.52
C ALA A 122 1.89 -1.62 -8.89
N PHE A 123 2.15 -2.92 -9.10
CA PHE A 123 3.43 -3.42 -9.59
C PHE A 123 3.28 -3.83 -11.06
N LEU A 124 4.07 -3.21 -11.94
CA LEU A 124 4.07 -3.49 -13.38
C LEU A 124 5.16 -4.53 -13.67
N LEU A 125 4.73 -5.76 -13.91
CA LEU A 125 5.55 -6.96 -13.94
C LEU A 125 5.76 -7.47 -15.37
N ASN A 126 6.95 -8.00 -15.62
CA ASN A 126 7.22 -8.82 -16.80
C ASN A 126 6.77 -10.27 -16.63
N ASN A 127 7.08 -11.08 -17.65
CA ASN A 127 6.73 -12.48 -17.69
C ASN A 127 7.43 -13.36 -16.64
N SER A 128 8.46 -12.84 -15.93
CA SER A 128 9.08 -13.50 -14.78
C SER A 128 8.37 -13.20 -13.45
N GLY A 129 7.35 -12.33 -13.47
CA GLY A 129 6.64 -11.89 -12.26
C GLY A 129 7.42 -10.86 -11.44
N LYS A 130 8.38 -10.17 -12.06
CA LYS A 130 9.18 -9.10 -11.44
C LYS A 130 8.96 -7.77 -12.15
N VAL A 131 9.12 -6.66 -11.45
CA VAL A 131 9.08 -5.34 -12.06
C VAL A 131 10.14 -5.20 -13.14
N ILE A 132 9.86 -4.43 -14.18
CA ILE A 132 10.84 -4.17 -15.25
C ILE A 132 11.87 -3.08 -14.87
N GLY A 133 11.81 -2.62 -13.63
CA GLY A 133 12.75 -1.72 -12.96
C GLY A 133 12.08 -1.09 -11.74
N ASP A 134 12.85 -0.58 -10.77
CA ASP A 134 12.30 0.05 -9.56
C ASP A 134 11.21 1.10 -9.84
N PRO A 135 11.32 1.96 -10.89
CA PRO A 135 10.29 2.95 -11.18
C PRO A 135 8.96 2.38 -11.71
N TRP A 136 8.87 1.08 -11.97
CA TRP A 136 7.68 0.38 -12.46
C TRP A 136 6.78 -0.13 -11.32
N PHE A 137 6.84 0.58 -10.21
CA PHE A 137 6.03 0.43 -9.03
C PHE A 137 5.34 1.77 -8.78
N VAL A 138 4.00 1.79 -8.91
CA VAL A 138 3.17 2.99 -8.86
C VAL A 138 2.36 3.00 -7.56
N PHE A 139 2.43 4.09 -6.82
CA PHE A 139 1.75 4.31 -5.53
C PHE A 139 1.69 5.82 -5.24
N TYR A 140 1.14 6.25 -4.10
CA TYR A 140 1.02 7.68 -3.76
C TYR A 140 2.34 8.46 -3.80
N GLY A 141 3.48 7.82 -3.52
CA GLY A 141 4.81 8.47 -3.55
C GLY A 141 5.48 8.46 -4.93
N GLN A 142 4.95 7.67 -5.86
CA GLN A 142 5.37 7.62 -7.25
C GLN A 142 4.13 7.39 -8.12
N GLU A 143 3.44 8.49 -8.41
CA GLU A 143 2.08 8.41 -8.96
C GLU A 143 2.04 7.95 -10.42
N LYS A 144 3.17 7.87 -11.12
CA LYS A 144 3.21 7.54 -12.56
C LYS A 144 4.33 6.57 -12.89
N SER A 145 4.06 5.63 -13.80
CA SER A 145 5.08 4.81 -14.45
C SER A 145 5.95 5.66 -15.39
N PRO A 146 7.16 5.22 -15.74
CA PRO A 146 8.08 5.99 -16.59
C PRO A 146 7.54 6.30 -18.00
N ASP A 147 6.73 5.41 -18.56
CA ASP A 147 6.04 5.58 -19.85
C ASP A 147 4.72 6.37 -19.74
N GLY A 148 4.30 6.72 -18.51
CA GLY A 148 3.03 7.37 -18.23
C GLY A 148 1.80 6.51 -18.54
N SER A 149 1.96 5.21 -18.77
CA SER A 149 0.83 4.29 -19.01
C SER A 149 0.00 4.08 -17.77
N THR A 150 0.63 4.07 -16.59
CA THR A 150 -0.04 3.76 -15.33
C THR A 150 0.05 4.93 -14.38
N VAL A 151 -1.10 5.37 -13.87
CA VAL A 151 -1.22 6.56 -13.02
C VAL A 151 -2.10 6.27 -11.81
N PHE A 152 -1.56 6.54 -10.62
CA PHE A 152 -2.29 6.62 -9.36
C PHE A 152 -3.01 7.95 -9.22
N SER A 153 -4.19 7.93 -8.62
CA SER A 153 -4.93 9.12 -8.22
C SER A 153 -5.89 8.80 -7.09
N HIS A 154 -6.23 9.80 -6.29
CA HIS A 154 -7.30 9.66 -5.29
C HIS A 154 -8.67 9.56 -5.98
N GLY A 155 -9.49 8.65 -5.47
CA GLY A 155 -10.87 8.46 -5.91
C GLY A 155 -11.79 9.57 -5.38
N GLN A 156 -12.98 9.64 -5.97
CA GLN A 156 -14.05 10.54 -5.56
C GLN A 156 -15.30 9.73 -5.21
N GLY A 157 -16.14 10.27 -4.32
CA GLY A 157 -17.35 9.59 -3.87
C GLY A 157 -17.02 8.30 -3.09
N THR A 158 -17.51 7.16 -3.58
CA THR A 158 -17.37 5.85 -2.92
C THR A 158 -15.99 5.24 -3.08
N ASP A 159 -15.37 5.42 -4.24
CA ASP A 159 -14.02 4.92 -4.49
C ASP A 159 -13.00 5.77 -3.74
N ARG A 160 -12.01 5.11 -3.15
CA ARG A 160 -10.96 5.77 -2.37
C ARG A 160 -9.75 6.07 -3.22
N GLU A 161 -9.34 5.12 -4.06
CA GLU A 161 -8.14 5.24 -4.88
C GLU A 161 -8.33 4.59 -6.25
N ILE A 162 -7.61 5.11 -7.24
CA ILE A 162 -7.75 4.72 -8.64
C ILE A 162 -6.36 4.52 -9.24
N ILE A 163 -6.17 3.36 -9.89
CA ILE A 163 -5.05 3.12 -10.80
C ILE A 163 -5.60 3.10 -12.23
N SER A 164 -5.22 4.09 -13.03
CA SER A 164 -5.52 4.08 -14.47
C SER A 164 -4.40 3.43 -15.26
N ILE A 165 -4.73 2.68 -16.32
CA ILE A 165 -3.78 1.98 -17.18
C ILE A 165 -4.15 2.24 -18.64
N ASP A 166 -3.27 2.90 -19.38
CA ASP A 166 -3.35 3.15 -20.82
C ASP A 166 -2.49 2.12 -21.55
N PHE A 167 -3.13 1.10 -22.13
CA PHE A 167 -2.47 0.01 -22.82
C PHE A 167 -1.78 0.45 -24.11
N THR A 168 -2.09 1.63 -24.64
CA THR A 168 -1.46 2.15 -25.86
C THR A 168 -0.07 2.72 -25.60
N LYS A 169 0.22 3.09 -24.34
CA LYS A 169 1.52 3.60 -23.90
C LYS A 169 2.36 2.57 -23.15
N LEU A 170 1.71 1.51 -22.66
CA LEU A 170 2.31 0.51 -21.79
C LEU A 170 3.50 -0.16 -22.47
N ASN A 171 4.65 -0.14 -21.80
CA ASN A 171 5.85 -0.83 -22.27
C ASN A 171 5.55 -2.32 -22.53
N PRO A 172 5.95 -2.86 -23.70
CA PRO A 172 5.64 -4.23 -24.10
C PRO A 172 6.25 -5.30 -23.19
N ASP A 173 7.28 -4.99 -22.40
CA ASP A 173 7.84 -5.92 -21.41
C ASP A 173 6.90 -6.13 -20.21
N VAL A 174 5.92 -5.24 -19.99
CA VAL A 174 4.89 -5.40 -18.96
C VAL A 174 3.78 -6.32 -19.46
N THR A 175 3.71 -7.52 -18.89
CA THR A 175 2.68 -8.51 -19.23
C THR A 175 1.63 -8.69 -18.14
N LYS A 176 1.85 -8.07 -16.97
CA LYS A 176 0.98 -8.18 -15.80
C LYS A 176 1.09 -6.93 -14.91
N ILE A 177 -0.03 -6.51 -14.34
CA ILE A 177 -0.11 -5.43 -13.36
C ILE A 177 -0.86 -5.96 -12.15
N VAL A 178 -0.21 -5.96 -10.99
CA VAL A 178 -0.76 -6.47 -9.73
C VAL A 178 -1.19 -5.31 -8.85
N PHE A 179 -2.40 -5.36 -8.32
CA PHE A 179 -2.91 -4.38 -7.34
C PHE A 179 -2.82 -4.93 -5.93
N VAL A 180 -2.22 -4.15 -5.03
CA VAL A 180 -2.01 -4.55 -3.64
C VAL A 180 -2.56 -3.48 -2.71
N LEU A 181 -3.26 -3.93 -1.67
CA LEU A 181 -3.64 -3.12 -0.52
C LEU A 181 -2.64 -3.34 0.61
N THR A 182 -2.16 -2.28 1.23
CA THR A 182 -1.26 -2.34 2.39
C THR A 182 -1.75 -1.42 3.50
N ILE A 183 -1.63 -1.83 4.77
CA ILE A 183 -1.89 -0.93 5.90
C ILE A 183 -0.57 -0.24 6.29
N ASP A 184 -0.53 1.10 6.32
CA ASP A 184 0.65 1.84 6.75
C ASP A 184 0.99 1.53 8.21
N LYS A 185 2.29 1.31 8.47
CA LYS A 185 2.82 0.99 9.80
C LYS A 185 2.08 -0.17 10.50
N ALA A 186 1.58 -1.14 9.73
CA ALA A 186 0.80 -2.26 10.26
C ALA A 186 1.47 -2.98 11.44
N PHE A 187 2.77 -3.28 11.32
CA PHE A 187 3.51 -3.96 12.37
C PHE A 187 3.73 -3.09 13.62
N GLU A 188 4.09 -1.82 13.43
CA GLU A 188 4.35 -0.88 14.53
C GLU A 188 3.08 -0.61 15.35
N LYS A 189 1.94 -0.52 14.67
CA LYS A 189 0.64 -0.20 15.27
C LYS A 189 -0.23 -1.43 15.55
N ASN A 190 0.30 -2.64 15.33
CA ASN A 190 -0.43 -3.91 15.45
C ASN A 190 -1.79 -3.92 14.69
N LEU A 191 -1.78 -3.38 13.47
CA LEU A 191 -2.94 -3.32 12.57
C LEU A 191 -2.88 -4.48 11.57
N ASN A 192 -4.06 -4.94 11.13
CA ASN A 192 -4.17 -6.08 10.23
C ASN A 192 -5.50 -6.05 9.47
N PHE A 193 -5.63 -6.94 8.49
CA PHE A 193 -6.78 -6.98 7.59
C PHE A 193 -8.08 -7.41 8.28
N SER A 194 -8.06 -8.03 9.48
CA SER A 194 -9.31 -8.24 10.25
C SER A 194 -9.96 -6.93 10.72
N MET A 195 -9.23 -5.82 10.64
CA MET A 195 -9.72 -4.47 10.94
C MET A 195 -10.23 -3.73 9.69
N LEU A 196 -10.28 -4.40 8.54
CA LEU A 196 -10.85 -3.90 7.29
C LEU A 196 -12.16 -4.66 7.01
N LYS A 197 -13.02 -4.04 6.21
CA LYS A 197 -14.21 -4.67 5.65
C LYS A 197 -14.56 -4.00 4.32
N ASP A 198 -15.45 -4.63 3.56
CA ASP A 198 -16.00 -4.07 2.33
C ASP A 198 -14.96 -3.62 1.30
N ALA A 199 -13.78 -4.25 1.30
CA ALA A 199 -12.76 -4.01 0.30
C ALA A 199 -13.21 -4.54 -1.06
N TYR A 200 -13.06 -3.72 -2.10
CA TYR A 200 -13.44 -4.07 -3.46
C TYR A 200 -12.50 -3.45 -4.49
N VAL A 201 -12.49 -4.03 -5.68
CA VAL A 201 -11.91 -3.47 -6.90
C VAL A 201 -12.93 -3.61 -8.03
N ARG A 202 -13.09 -2.56 -8.83
CA ARG A 202 -13.88 -2.59 -10.06
C ARG A 202 -13.07 -2.01 -11.21
N ILE A 203 -13.06 -2.69 -12.34
CA ILE A 203 -12.36 -2.27 -13.55
C ILE A 203 -13.38 -1.59 -14.45
N MET A 204 -13.16 -0.32 -14.71
CA MET A 204 -13.98 0.50 -15.60
C MET A 204 -13.25 0.76 -16.91
N ASP A 205 -13.99 0.90 -18.01
CA ASP A 205 -13.45 1.43 -19.26
C ASP A 205 -13.46 2.97 -19.29
N GLU A 206 -13.10 3.56 -20.43
CA GLU A 206 -13.08 5.00 -20.67
C GLU A 206 -14.45 5.65 -20.74
N SER A 207 -15.50 4.86 -20.95
CA SER A 207 -16.89 5.31 -20.99
C SER A 207 -17.57 5.18 -19.62
N ASP A 208 -16.79 4.92 -18.56
CA ASP A 208 -17.26 4.64 -17.19
C ASP A 208 -18.20 3.42 -17.11
N THR A 209 -18.06 2.46 -18.03
CA THR A 209 -18.76 1.18 -17.99
C THR A 209 -17.94 0.16 -17.18
N GLU A 210 -18.59 -0.51 -16.24
CA GLU A 210 -17.93 -1.58 -15.47
C GLU A 210 -17.71 -2.81 -16.35
N LEU A 211 -16.45 -3.25 -16.46
CA LEU A 211 -16.04 -4.44 -17.17
C LEU A 211 -16.06 -5.68 -16.26
N VAL A 212 -15.62 -5.52 -15.01
CA VAL A 212 -15.59 -6.56 -13.99
C VAL A 212 -15.42 -5.95 -12.61
N SER A 213 -15.99 -6.58 -11.59
CA SER A 213 -15.78 -6.21 -10.19
C SER A 213 -15.53 -7.42 -9.29
N PHE A 214 -14.84 -7.18 -8.18
CA PHE A 214 -14.57 -8.17 -7.15
C PHE A 214 -14.65 -7.51 -5.77
N LYS A 215 -15.46 -8.10 -4.89
CA LYS A 215 -15.54 -7.73 -3.47
C LYS A 215 -14.88 -8.82 -2.64
N MET A 216 -14.02 -8.42 -1.72
CA MET A 216 -13.39 -9.35 -0.78
C MET A 216 -14.35 -9.72 0.35
N GLU A 217 -14.35 -11.01 0.68
CA GLU A 217 -15.14 -11.58 1.78
C GLU A 217 -14.26 -12.09 2.94
N GLU A 218 -12.96 -12.28 2.68
CA GLU A 218 -12.01 -12.89 3.61
C GLU A 218 -11.05 -11.83 4.20
N TYR A 219 -11.05 -11.73 5.53
CA TYR A 219 -10.25 -10.78 6.30
C TYR A 219 -9.61 -11.51 7.50
N TYR A 220 -8.29 -11.37 7.68
CA TYR A 220 -7.55 -12.18 8.64
C TYR A 220 -6.64 -11.34 9.54
N SER A 221 -6.49 -11.76 10.80
CA SER A 221 -5.69 -11.07 11.81
C SER A 221 -4.19 -11.21 11.60
N ASN A 222 -3.75 -12.22 10.85
CA ASN A 222 -2.35 -12.47 10.49
C ASN A 222 -1.95 -11.86 9.14
N VAL A 223 -2.82 -11.07 8.51
CA VAL A 223 -2.58 -10.46 7.19
C VAL A 223 -2.39 -8.96 7.34
N THR A 224 -1.32 -8.42 6.76
CA THR A 224 -0.99 -6.98 6.79
C THR A 224 -0.93 -6.34 5.41
N SER A 225 -0.96 -7.17 4.36
CA SER A 225 -1.10 -6.73 2.97
C SER A 225 -1.85 -7.76 2.13
N MET A 226 -2.48 -7.31 1.05
CA MET A 226 -3.42 -8.11 0.27
C MET A 226 -3.28 -7.84 -1.23
N MET A 227 -2.95 -8.87 -2.00
CA MET A 227 -3.13 -8.82 -3.46
C MET A 227 -4.63 -8.99 -3.77
N ILE A 228 -5.31 -7.89 -4.09
CA ILE A 228 -6.75 -7.92 -4.34
C ILE A 228 -7.05 -8.50 -5.73
N GLY A 229 -6.23 -8.19 -6.73
CA GLY A 229 -6.37 -8.71 -8.09
C GLY A 229 -5.23 -8.30 -9.01
N GLU A 230 -5.25 -8.83 -10.21
CA GLU A 230 -4.26 -8.53 -11.25
C GLU A 230 -4.92 -8.39 -12.62
N VAL A 231 -4.33 -7.54 -13.47
CA VAL A 231 -4.59 -7.47 -14.90
C VAL A 231 -3.41 -8.10 -15.63
N TYR A 232 -3.65 -9.04 -16.54
CA TYR A 232 -2.59 -9.79 -17.20
C TYR A 232 -2.93 -10.10 -18.67
N GLN A 233 -1.91 -10.22 -19.50
CA GLN A 233 -2.06 -10.67 -20.87
C GLN A 233 -2.23 -12.18 -20.94
N TYR A 234 -3.19 -12.61 -21.76
CA TYR A 234 -3.40 -14.01 -22.09
C TYR A 234 -3.86 -14.14 -23.54
N LYS A 235 -3.04 -14.80 -24.37
CA LYS A 235 -3.32 -15.03 -25.80
C LYS A 235 -3.68 -13.73 -26.56
N GLY A 236 -2.95 -12.65 -26.30
CA GLY A 236 -3.14 -11.36 -26.96
C GLY A 236 -4.29 -10.50 -26.42
N ALA A 237 -4.98 -10.93 -25.36
CA ALA A 237 -6.03 -10.16 -24.72
C ALA A 237 -5.70 -9.89 -23.25
N TRP A 238 -6.11 -8.72 -22.74
CA TRP A 238 -6.03 -8.40 -21.32
C TRP A 238 -7.20 -9.01 -20.55
N LYS A 239 -6.88 -9.59 -19.40
CA LYS A 239 -7.84 -10.23 -18.50
C LYS A 239 -7.62 -9.74 -17.08
N PHE A 240 -8.69 -9.76 -16.29
CA PHE A 240 -8.62 -9.58 -14.85
C PHE A 240 -8.70 -10.94 -14.14
N ASN A 241 -7.99 -11.08 -13.03
CA ASN A 241 -8.05 -12.23 -12.14
C ASN A 241 -8.31 -11.73 -10.70
N ALA A 242 -9.42 -12.17 -10.11
CA ALA A 242 -9.74 -11.87 -8.71
C ALA A 242 -8.89 -12.79 -7.81
N ILE A 243 -8.07 -12.21 -6.93
CA ILE A 243 -7.09 -12.99 -6.15
C ILE A 243 -7.43 -13.02 -4.66
N GLY A 244 -7.51 -11.87 -3.99
CA GLY A 244 -7.80 -11.80 -2.57
C GLY A 244 -6.87 -12.67 -1.70
N ASN A 245 -5.57 -12.69 -2.00
CA ASN A 245 -4.57 -13.43 -1.24
C ASN A 245 -3.75 -12.48 -0.36
N GLY A 246 -3.83 -12.71 0.95
CA GLY A 246 -3.15 -11.91 1.97
C GLY A 246 -1.82 -12.50 2.40
N VAL A 247 -0.89 -11.64 2.81
CA VAL A 247 0.39 -12.03 3.42
C VAL A 247 0.73 -11.16 4.63
N ALA A 248 1.55 -11.72 5.52
CA ALA A 248 2.13 -11.02 6.66
C ALA A 248 3.41 -10.26 6.24
N LYS A 249 3.30 -9.38 5.24
CA LYS A 249 4.40 -8.53 4.77
C LYS A 249 3.93 -7.07 4.74
N ASN A 250 4.85 -6.16 5.00
CA ASN A 250 4.65 -4.73 4.73
C ASN A 250 4.97 -4.43 3.25
N LEU A 251 4.88 -3.16 2.86
CA LEU A 251 5.19 -2.73 1.51
C LEU A 251 6.61 -3.11 1.08
N ALA A 252 7.61 -2.94 1.96
CA ALA A 252 8.99 -3.34 1.68
C ALA A 252 9.11 -4.85 1.35
N GLY A 253 8.44 -5.72 2.11
CA GLY A 253 8.41 -7.15 1.83
C GLY A 253 7.72 -7.51 0.51
N LEU A 254 6.78 -6.68 0.03
CA LEU A 254 6.16 -6.81 -1.29
C LEU A 254 7.07 -6.29 -2.41
N CYS A 255 7.80 -5.20 -2.16
CA CYS A 255 8.85 -4.71 -3.06
C CYS A 255 9.88 -5.80 -3.33
N GLU A 256 10.40 -6.46 -2.29
CA GLU A 256 11.29 -7.62 -2.45
C GLU A 256 10.64 -8.77 -3.22
N LEU A 257 9.37 -9.08 -2.92
CA LEU A 257 8.60 -10.12 -3.59
C LEU A 257 8.49 -9.87 -5.10
N TYR A 258 8.31 -8.60 -5.51
CA TYR A 258 8.22 -8.21 -6.92
C TYR A 258 9.54 -7.72 -7.54
N GLY A 259 10.65 -7.75 -6.80
CA GLY A 259 11.97 -7.41 -7.32
C GLY A 259 12.26 -5.91 -7.45
N VAL A 260 11.59 -5.08 -6.67
CA VAL A 260 11.99 -3.68 -6.45
C VAL A 260 13.14 -3.68 -5.46
N GLU A 261 14.28 -3.08 -5.82
CA GLU A 261 15.40 -2.93 -4.91
C GLU A 261 15.07 -1.84 -3.88
N VAL A 262 14.91 -2.23 -2.62
CA VAL A 262 14.79 -1.27 -1.52
C VAL A 262 16.13 -1.15 -0.82
N VAL A 263 16.78 -0.01 -1.00
CA VAL A 263 18.15 0.28 -0.54
C VAL A 263 18.20 1.02 0.78
#